data_AF-A0A955U412-F1
#
_entry.id   AF-A0A955U412-F1
#
_cell.length_a   1.000
_cell.length_b   1.000
_cell.length_c   1.000
_cell.angle_alpha   90.00
_cell.angle_beta   90.00
_cell.angle_gamma   90.00
#
_symmetry.space_group_name_H-M   'P 1'
#
loop_
_entity.id
_entity.type
_entity.pdbx_description
1 polymer ?
#
loop_
_entity_poly.entity_id
_entity_poly.type
_entity_poly.pdbx_seq_one_letter_code
_entity_poly.pdbx_strand_id
1 'polypeptide(L)'
;MIDRMEDGSYALVPRELPLDDAFHVSGEVATGFRGGSIVVGLKSLEAEYREGARMRVQAVEQDGSWVPLDEDGLIAWSFYHHLATARDQLIEQGHDVQPLYPLRFAYQPTFALDFLGVENAAYVAGTGSFVILPDAFEGVPLAANAGVVRHEFGHAWFERLMTAGPVIADEEQNAVGALNEGFADMVGSLLLDDPAFIDPSLPLPDRHLVPEHVATPQKYPTPDQGPLDYDPYVLGSVYASFMWNVRLASSPEEALTLAADAVVTYAGQAVDDGYADTDRFVQAVLDAATGDLHEASCVAAGRQFPDRAFEGCR
;
A
#
# COMPACT_ATOMS: atom_id res chain seq x y z
N MET A 1 2.03 17.73 13.32
CA MET A 1 1.54 16.75 12.32
C MET A 1 0.60 15.80 13.00
N ILE A 2 -0.34 15.25 12.25
CA ILE A 2 -1.20 14.16 12.72
C ILE A 2 -0.36 12.88 12.63
N ASP A 3 -0.06 12.27 13.77
CA ASP A 3 0.81 11.10 13.83
C ASP A 3 0.24 10.04 14.75
N ARG A 4 0.63 8.79 14.49
CA ARG A 4 0.27 7.63 15.29
C ARG A 4 1.20 7.54 16.50
N MET A 5 0.62 7.38 17.67
CA MET A 5 1.32 7.20 18.94
C MET A 5 1.60 5.71 19.20
N GLU A 6 2.44 5.40 20.19
CA GLU A 6 2.80 4.02 20.55
C GLU A 6 1.59 3.17 20.96
N ASP A 7 0.56 3.79 21.53
CA ASP A 7 -0.70 3.12 21.93
C ASP A 7 -1.71 2.96 20.77
N GLY A 8 -1.33 3.35 19.55
CA GLY A 8 -2.17 3.30 18.35
C GLY A 8 -3.13 4.48 18.20
N SER A 9 -3.23 5.38 19.19
CA SER A 9 -4.00 6.61 19.06
C SER A 9 -3.32 7.59 18.10
N TYR A 10 -4.06 8.61 17.63
CA TYR A 10 -3.52 9.69 16.81
C TYR A 10 -3.56 11.01 17.57
N ALA A 11 -2.50 11.81 17.41
CA ALA A 11 -2.38 13.12 18.03
C ALA A 11 -1.65 14.12 17.14
N LEU A 12 -1.81 15.41 17.48
CA LEU A 12 -0.97 16.46 16.91
C LEU A 12 0.35 16.51 17.65
N VAL A 13 1.42 16.11 16.97
CA VAL A 13 2.77 16.10 17.52
C VAL A 13 3.75 16.89 16.65
N PRO A 14 4.71 17.63 17.24
CA PRO A 14 5.83 18.18 16.50
C PRO A 14 6.74 17.04 16.02
N ARG A 15 7.16 17.07 14.75
CA ARG A 15 8.29 16.27 14.26
C ARG A 15 9.17 17.08 13.32
N GLU A 16 10.37 16.57 13.13
CA GLU A 16 11.28 17.03 12.09
C GLU A 16 10.91 16.35 10.76
N LEU A 17 11.00 17.11 9.67
CA LEU A 17 10.72 16.63 8.33
C LEU A 17 11.97 16.78 7.47
N PRO A 18 12.37 15.75 6.70
CA PRO A 18 13.48 15.85 5.74
C PRO A 18 12.99 16.58 4.47
N LEU A 19 12.58 17.83 4.62
CA LEU A 19 12.13 18.71 3.55
C LEU A 19 13.23 19.71 3.18
N ASP A 20 13.48 19.84 1.89
CA ASP A 20 14.31 20.93 1.34
C ASP A 20 13.52 22.24 1.32
N ASP A 21 12.20 22.16 1.11
CA ASP A 21 11.28 23.30 1.13
C ASP A 21 9.97 22.91 1.83
N ALA A 22 9.83 23.32 3.09
CA ALA A 22 8.64 23.05 3.90
C ALA A 22 7.38 23.76 3.38
N PHE A 23 7.53 24.93 2.75
CA PHE A 23 6.38 25.68 2.23
C PHE A 23 5.84 25.06 0.95
N HIS A 24 6.67 24.36 0.18
CA HIS A 24 6.24 23.67 -1.04
C HIS A 24 6.11 22.14 -0.90
N VAL A 25 6.31 21.61 0.31
CA VAL A 25 6.30 20.17 0.63
C VAL A 25 7.15 19.38 -0.36
N SER A 26 8.41 19.80 -0.50
CA SER A 26 9.38 19.21 -1.39
C SER A 26 10.62 18.75 -0.64
N GLY A 27 11.11 17.57 -0.96
CA GLY A 27 12.40 17.06 -0.50
C GLY A 27 12.77 15.75 -1.21
N GLU A 28 13.68 14.99 -0.61
CA GLU A 28 14.17 13.73 -1.16
C GLU A 28 13.07 12.66 -1.32
N VAL A 29 12.08 12.64 -0.42
CA VAL A 29 11.04 11.60 -0.38
C VAL A 29 9.94 11.89 -1.40
N ALA A 30 9.47 13.12 -1.48
CA ALA A 30 8.37 13.44 -2.37
C ALA A 30 8.36 14.91 -2.77
N THR A 31 7.56 15.22 -3.77
CA THR A 31 7.14 16.60 -4.01
C THR A 31 5.63 16.74 -4.15
N GLY A 32 5.09 17.70 -3.40
CA GLY A 32 3.68 18.05 -3.40
C GLY A 32 3.27 19.02 -4.50
N PHE A 33 2.11 18.75 -5.09
CA PHE A 33 1.45 19.60 -6.06
C PHE A 33 0.01 19.84 -5.64
N ARG A 34 -0.53 21.04 -5.91
CA ARG A 34 -1.94 21.36 -5.76
C ARG A 34 -2.62 21.34 -7.13
N GLY A 35 -3.72 20.60 -7.23
CA GLY A 35 -4.41 20.36 -8.48
C GLY A 35 -3.64 19.41 -9.40
N GLY A 36 -3.62 19.72 -10.69
CA GLY A 36 -3.12 18.83 -11.73
C GLY A 36 -4.23 17.97 -12.32
N SER A 37 -3.88 17.03 -13.18
CA SER A 37 -4.85 16.12 -13.78
C SER A 37 -4.29 14.72 -14.00
N ILE A 38 -5.07 13.71 -13.66
CA ILE A 38 -4.82 12.32 -14.08
C ILE A 38 -5.58 12.08 -15.38
N VAL A 39 -4.84 11.82 -16.45
CA VAL A 39 -5.38 11.62 -17.80
C VAL A 39 -5.15 10.17 -18.20
N VAL A 40 -6.22 9.43 -18.48
CA VAL A 40 -6.13 8.06 -19.01
C VAL A 40 -6.24 8.12 -20.53
N GLY A 41 -5.23 7.61 -21.23
CA GLY A 41 -5.24 7.55 -22.69
C GLY A 41 -6.28 6.54 -23.18
N LEU A 42 -7.31 6.98 -23.91
CA LEU A 42 -8.39 6.08 -24.41
C LEU A 42 -7.91 4.90 -25.26
N LYS A 43 -6.70 4.98 -25.84
CA LYS A 43 -6.13 3.93 -26.69
C LYS A 43 -5.09 3.06 -25.97
N SER A 44 -4.32 3.62 -25.06
CA SER A 44 -3.27 2.90 -24.33
C SER A 44 -3.74 2.39 -22.97
N LEU A 45 -4.82 2.95 -22.43
CA LEU A 45 -5.25 2.82 -21.03
C LEU A 45 -4.18 3.23 -20.00
N GLU A 46 -3.05 3.76 -20.46
CA GLU A 46 -2.00 4.29 -19.60
C GLU A 46 -2.48 5.59 -18.96
N ALA A 47 -2.28 5.69 -17.65
CA ALA A 47 -2.48 6.91 -16.90
C ALA A 47 -1.24 7.81 -17.04
N GLU A 48 -1.48 9.10 -17.23
CA GLU A 48 -0.48 10.17 -17.18
C GLU A 48 -0.90 11.15 -16.09
N TYR A 49 0.01 11.42 -15.15
CA TYR A 49 -0.17 12.56 -14.25
C TYR A 49 0.43 13.83 -14.86
N ARG A 50 -0.40 14.85 -15.03
CA ARG A 50 0.02 16.21 -15.40
C ARG A 50 0.03 17.09 -14.17
N GLU A 51 1.23 17.55 -13.84
CA GLU A 51 1.49 18.29 -12.62
C GLU A 51 0.67 19.59 -12.52
N GLY A 52 0.14 19.83 -11.32
CA GLY A 52 -0.50 21.08 -10.94
C GLY A 52 0.51 22.18 -10.57
N ALA A 53 0.03 23.19 -9.84
CA ALA A 53 0.93 24.15 -9.21
C ALA A 53 1.71 23.44 -8.09
N ARG A 54 2.93 23.90 -7.77
CA ARG A 54 3.59 23.44 -6.54
C ARG A 54 2.67 23.68 -5.35
N MET A 55 2.53 22.68 -4.48
CA MET A 55 1.74 22.84 -3.27
C MET A 55 2.30 24.01 -2.47
N ARG A 56 1.44 24.75 -1.76
CA ARG A 56 1.90 25.81 -0.87
C ARG A 56 1.19 25.68 0.46
N VAL A 57 1.96 25.45 1.51
CA VAL A 57 1.48 25.44 2.89
C VAL A 57 1.57 26.83 3.47
N GLN A 58 0.47 27.32 4.04
CA GLN A 58 0.49 28.51 4.88
C GLN A 58 0.84 28.09 6.30
N ALA A 59 1.87 28.69 6.90
CA ALA A 59 2.32 28.31 8.22
C ALA A 59 2.79 29.52 9.03
N VAL A 60 2.77 29.39 10.34
CA VAL A 60 3.35 30.34 11.29
C VAL A 60 4.39 29.62 12.15
N GLU A 61 5.47 30.32 12.48
CA GLU A 61 6.44 29.81 13.44
C GLU A 61 5.90 30.01 14.87
N GLN A 62 5.84 28.94 15.65
CA GLN A 62 5.47 28.94 17.05
C GLN A 62 6.44 28.05 17.83
N ASP A 63 7.07 28.60 18.87
CA ASP A 63 8.00 27.88 19.74
C ASP A 63 9.11 27.12 18.99
N GLY A 64 9.61 27.70 17.89
CA GLY A 64 10.65 27.11 17.04
C GLY A 64 10.17 26.02 16.09
N SER A 65 8.86 25.80 15.98
CA SER A 65 8.24 24.85 15.04
C SER A 65 7.33 25.58 14.05
N TRP A 66 7.27 25.13 12.81
CA TRP A 66 6.27 25.60 11.86
C TRP A 66 4.93 24.89 12.11
N VAL A 67 3.87 25.67 12.25
CA VAL A 67 2.50 25.19 12.46
C VAL A 67 1.67 25.58 11.24
N PRO A 68 1.04 24.63 10.54
CA PRO A 68 0.21 24.94 9.39
C PRO A 68 -1.03 25.72 9.85
N LEU A 69 -1.44 26.71 9.05
CA LEU A 69 -2.59 27.57 9.32
C LEU A 69 -3.91 26.99 8.77
N ASP A 70 -3.81 25.93 7.97
CA ASP A 70 -4.93 25.22 7.36
C ASP A 70 -4.75 23.69 7.46
N GLU A 71 -5.85 23.00 7.23
CA GLU A 71 -5.90 21.54 7.26
C GLU A 71 -5.16 20.91 6.08
N ASP A 72 -5.27 21.48 4.87
CA ASP A 72 -4.53 21.04 3.68
C ASP A 72 -3.02 20.92 3.98
N GLY A 73 -2.44 21.94 4.61
CA GLY A 73 -1.03 21.96 4.98
C GLY A 73 -0.68 20.95 6.07
N LEU A 74 -1.57 20.77 7.05
CA LEU A 74 -1.41 19.76 8.09
C LEU A 74 -1.42 18.34 7.50
N ILE A 75 -2.36 18.05 6.60
CA ILE A 75 -2.46 16.75 5.92
C ILE A 75 -1.24 16.52 5.05
N ALA A 76 -0.81 17.49 4.25
CA ALA A 76 0.34 17.30 3.35
C ALA A 76 1.66 17.07 4.10
N TRP A 77 1.91 17.79 5.19
CA TRP A 77 3.07 17.52 6.03
C TRP A 77 2.99 16.15 6.71
N SER A 78 1.80 15.76 7.19
CA SER A 78 1.60 14.44 7.81
C SER A 78 1.78 13.30 6.80
N PHE A 79 1.24 13.44 5.59
CA PHE A 79 1.44 12.51 4.48
C PHE A 79 2.93 12.33 4.14
N TYR A 80 3.65 13.46 3.99
CA TYR A 80 5.09 13.42 3.71
C TYR A 80 5.87 12.74 4.84
N HIS A 81 5.56 13.04 6.10
CA HIS A 81 6.17 12.40 7.26
C HIS A 81 5.98 10.88 7.24
N HIS A 82 4.77 10.42 6.97
CA HIS A 82 4.46 9.00 6.94
C HIS A 82 5.15 8.28 5.78
N LEU A 83 5.24 8.90 4.60
CA LEU A 83 6.03 8.38 3.48
C LEU A 83 7.53 8.29 3.83
N ALA A 84 8.08 9.35 4.44
CA ALA A 84 9.48 9.39 4.85
C ALA A 84 9.79 8.28 5.88
N THR A 85 8.88 8.09 6.84
CA THR A 85 9.03 7.06 7.87
C THR A 85 8.96 5.66 7.25
N ALA A 86 8.01 5.40 6.33
CA ALA A 86 7.92 4.12 5.63
C ALA A 86 9.19 3.82 4.82
N ARG A 87 9.72 4.81 4.09
CA ARG A 87 10.99 4.74 3.38
C ARG A 87 12.13 4.32 4.30
N ASP A 88 12.31 5.06 5.39
CA ASP A 88 13.46 4.92 6.28
C ASP A 88 13.41 3.55 6.99
N GLN A 89 12.22 3.11 7.42
CA GLN A 89 12.02 1.77 7.98
C GLN A 89 12.43 0.67 6.99
N LEU A 90 12.01 0.76 5.72
CA LEU A 90 12.35 -0.25 4.71
C LEU A 90 13.84 -0.25 4.34
N ILE A 91 14.47 0.92 4.29
CA ILE A 91 15.93 1.03 4.09
C ILE A 91 16.69 0.41 5.27
N GLU A 92 16.25 0.66 6.51
CA GLU A 92 16.85 0.07 7.71
C GLU A 92 16.77 -1.47 7.69
N GLN A 93 15.67 -2.02 7.15
CA GLN A 93 15.47 -3.46 6.92
C GLN A 93 16.24 -4.00 5.70
N GLY A 94 16.97 -3.15 4.96
CA GLY A 94 17.81 -3.55 3.85
C GLY A 94 17.11 -3.64 2.48
N HIS A 95 15.86 -3.17 2.37
CA HIS A 95 15.14 -3.13 1.10
C HIS A 95 15.59 -1.94 0.21
N ASP A 96 15.83 -2.21 -1.08
CA ASP A 96 16.17 -1.17 -2.06
C ASP A 96 14.91 -0.47 -2.60
N VAL A 97 14.41 0.50 -1.85
CA VAL A 97 13.27 1.35 -2.25
C VAL A 97 13.71 2.67 -2.88
N GLN A 98 15.02 2.98 -2.92
CA GLN A 98 15.55 4.23 -3.45
C GLN A 98 15.10 4.56 -4.89
N PRO A 99 14.97 3.59 -5.81
CA PRO A 99 14.51 3.87 -7.18
C PRO A 99 13.09 4.43 -7.29
N LEU A 100 12.27 4.34 -6.24
CA LEU A 100 10.93 4.94 -6.21
C LEU A 100 10.96 6.46 -6.10
N TYR A 101 12.08 7.03 -5.66
CA TYR A 101 12.17 8.41 -5.19
C TYR A 101 12.85 9.35 -6.19
N PRO A 102 12.48 10.65 -6.20
CA PRO A 102 11.39 11.24 -5.40
C PRO A 102 10.02 10.88 -5.97
N LEU A 103 9.06 10.59 -5.08
CA LEU A 103 7.66 10.38 -5.43
C LEU A 103 6.94 11.71 -5.69
N ARG A 104 5.79 11.68 -6.36
CA ARG A 104 4.93 12.86 -6.52
C ARG A 104 3.64 12.64 -5.77
N PHE A 105 3.07 13.69 -5.18
CA PHE A 105 1.68 13.63 -4.72
C PHE A 105 0.89 14.85 -5.18
N ALA A 106 -0.35 14.62 -5.59
CA ALA A 106 -1.28 15.61 -6.08
C ALA A 106 -2.40 15.81 -5.06
N TYR A 107 -2.51 17.01 -4.50
CA TYR A 107 -3.58 17.40 -3.58
C TYR A 107 -4.74 18.00 -4.39
N GLN A 108 -5.89 17.35 -4.36
CA GLN A 108 -7.11 17.69 -5.12
C GLN A 108 -6.90 17.76 -6.65
N PRO A 109 -6.32 16.75 -7.30
CA PRO A 109 -6.20 16.75 -8.75
C PRO A 109 -7.58 16.62 -9.40
N THR A 110 -7.66 17.04 -10.66
CA THR A 110 -8.84 16.81 -11.49
C THR A 110 -8.74 15.44 -12.17
N PHE A 111 -9.87 14.75 -12.25
CA PHE A 111 -9.98 13.49 -12.99
C PHE A 111 -10.89 13.69 -14.21
N ALA A 112 -10.52 13.09 -15.34
CA ALA A 112 -11.40 13.08 -16.52
C ALA A 112 -12.67 12.25 -16.28
N LEU A 113 -12.61 11.33 -15.32
CA LEU A 113 -13.68 10.45 -14.91
C LEU A 113 -13.85 10.59 -13.40
N ASP A 114 -14.94 11.23 -12.97
CA ASP A 114 -15.27 11.57 -11.58
C ASP A 114 -15.72 10.32 -10.77
N PHE A 115 -15.01 9.20 -10.93
CA PHE A 115 -15.35 7.89 -10.34
C PHE A 115 -14.75 7.66 -8.96
N LEU A 116 -13.73 8.44 -8.59
CA LEU A 116 -13.18 8.39 -7.25
C LEU A 116 -14.06 9.29 -6.39
N GLY A 117 -14.85 8.66 -5.52
CA GLY A 117 -15.71 9.36 -4.58
C GLY A 117 -14.96 10.42 -3.77
N VAL A 118 -15.72 11.22 -3.03
CA VAL A 118 -15.16 12.11 -2.02
C VAL A 118 -14.30 11.28 -1.05
N GLU A 119 -13.11 11.82 -0.72
CA GLU A 119 -12.14 11.30 0.25
C GLU A 119 -11.38 10.03 -0.14
N ASN A 120 -10.14 10.22 -0.57
CA ASN A 120 -9.26 9.11 -0.88
C ASN A 120 -7.80 9.55 -0.79
N ALA A 121 -6.94 8.62 -0.39
CA ALA A 121 -5.51 8.68 -0.64
C ALA A 121 -5.21 7.46 -1.52
N ALA A 122 -4.68 7.67 -2.72
CA ALA A 122 -4.51 6.57 -3.67
C ALA A 122 -3.17 6.69 -4.41
N TYR A 123 -2.43 5.60 -4.54
CA TYR A 123 -1.34 5.51 -5.50
C TYR A 123 -1.88 5.22 -6.90
N VAL A 124 -1.47 6.02 -7.89
CA VAL A 124 -1.86 5.85 -9.29
C VAL A 124 -0.75 5.11 -10.02
N ALA A 125 -0.94 3.80 -10.19
CA ALA A 125 0.00 2.92 -10.87
C ALA A 125 0.44 3.43 -12.25
N GLY A 126 1.70 3.20 -12.61
CA GLY A 126 2.33 3.66 -13.85
C GLY A 126 2.67 5.15 -13.90
N THR A 127 2.08 5.97 -13.02
CA THR A 127 2.42 7.41 -12.95
C THR A 127 3.48 7.73 -11.90
N GLY A 128 3.76 6.81 -10.96
CA GLY A 128 4.61 7.08 -9.80
C GLY A 128 4.10 8.24 -8.94
N SER A 129 2.78 8.41 -8.87
CA SER A 129 2.16 9.56 -8.19
C SER A 129 1.04 9.13 -7.27
N PHE A 130 0.98 9.77 -6.10
CA PHE A 130 -0.14 9.67 -5.17
C PHE A 130 -1.16 10.76 -5.46
N VAL A 131 -2.42 10.47 -5.17
CA VAL A 131 -3.50 11.43 -5.15
C VAL A 131 -4.03 11.53 -3.73
N ILE A 132 -4.22 12.76 -3.27
CA ILE A 132 -4.84 13.08 -2.00
C ILE A 132 -6.07 13.91 -2.31
N LEU A 133 -7.24 13.38 -1.96
CA LEU A 133 -8.50 14.11 -1.99
C LEU A 133 -8.75 14.73 -0.60
N PRO A 134 -9.52 15.83 -0.52
CA PRO A 134 -9.82 16.44 0.76
C PRO A 134 -10.67 15.51 1.62
N ASP A 135 -10.50 15.64 2.92
CA ASP A 135 -11.21 14.88 3.95
C ASP A 135 -12.66 15.36 4.09
N ALA A 136 -13.56 14.45 4.42
CA ALA A 136 -14.99 14.69 4.68
C ALA A 136 -15.63 13.67 5.67
N PHE A 137 -14.87 12.70 6.19
CA PHE A 137 -15.26 11.72 7.20
C PHE A 137 -14.93 12.25 8.59
N GLU A 138 -15.58 11.68 9.60
CA GLU A 138 -15.23 11.92 11.00
C GLU A 138 -14.10 10.94 11.39
N GLY A 139 -12.89 11.43 11.64
CA GLY A 139 -11.77 10.58 12.04
C GLY A 139 -10.40 11.18 11.80
N VAL A 140 -9.39 10.33 11.68
CA VAL A 140 -8.07 10.71 11.16
C VAL A 140 -8.19 10.85 9.64
N PRO A 141 -7.80 11.99 9.03
CA PRO A 141 -7.82 12.13 7.57
C PRO A 141 -7.03 11.01 6.90
N LEU A 142 -7.55 10.42 5.81
CA LEU A 142 -6.93 9.25 5.17
C LEU A 142 -5.45 9.45 4.82
N ALA A 143 -5.11 10.58 4.18
CA ALA A 143 -3.73 10.90 3.83
C ALA A 143 -2.85 11.27 5.05
N ALA A 144 -3.44 11.44 6.23
CA ALA A 144 -2.72 11.65 7.48
C ALA A 144 -2.65 10.38 8.36
N ASN A 145 -3.30 9.29 7.96
CA ASN A 145 -3.24 8.01 8.62
C ASN A 145 -1.97 7.25 8.20
N ALA A 146 -1.12 6.96 9.17
CA ALA A 146 0.18 6.33 8.99
C ALA A 146 0.08 4.95 8.32
N GLY A 147 -1.01 4.23 8.57
CA GLY A 147 -1.30 2.91 7.99
C GLY A 147 -1.76 3.01 6.54
N VAL A 148 -2.66 3.95 6.24
CA VAL A 148 -3.13 4.20 4.87
C VAL A 148 -1.97 4.64 3.98
N VAL A 149 -1.13 5.57 4.44
CA VAL A 149 0.04 6.02 3.65
C VAL A 149 1.02 4.88 3.36
N ARG A 150 1.21 3.96 4.32
CA ARG A 150 2.04 2.76 4.11
C ARG A 150 1.41 1.76 3.15
N HIS A 151 0.08 1.59 3.19
CA HIS A 151 -0.64 0.79 2.22
C HIS A 151 -0.47 1.36 0.81
N GLU A 152 -0.73 2.66 0.61
CA GLU A 152 -0.52 3.30 -0.68
C GLU A 152 0.95 3.22 -1.15
N PHE A 153 1.91 3.36 -0.23
CA PHE A 153 3.32 3.14 -0.53
C PHE A 153 3.60 1.68 -0.96
N GLY A 154 2.90 0.72 -0.36
CA GLY A 154 2.96 -0.69 -0.71
C GLY A 154 2.60 -0.95 -2.17
N HIS A 155 1.64 -0.23 -2.75
CA HIS A 155 1.36 -0.32 -4.19
C HIS A 155 2.53 0.16 -5.05
N ALA A 156 3.14 1.30 -4.70
CA ALA A 156 4.33 1.80 -5.40
C ALA A 156 5.48 0.80 -5.33
N TRP A 157 5.67 0.20 -4.16
CA TRP A 157 6.71 -0.81 -3.97
C TRP A 157 6.39 -2.11 -4.72
N PHE A 158 5.14 -2.57 -4.70
CA PHE A 158 4.68 -3.73 -5.45
C PHE A 158 4.94 -3.56 -6.96
N GLU A 159 4.58 -2.41 -7.54
CA GLU A 159 4.89 -2.08 -8.94
C GLU A 159 6.40 -2.23 -9.21
N ARG A 160 7.25 -1.72 -8.31
CA ARG A 160 8.71 -1.87 -8.42
C ARG A 160 9.20 -3.32 -8.30
N LEU A 161 8.55 -4.16 -7.49
CA LEU A 161 8.89 -5.58 -7.36
C LEU A 161 8.44 -6.37 -8.61
N MET A 162 7.31 -5.99 -9.20
CA MET A 162 6.71 -6.64 -10.38
C MET A 162 7.35 -6.22 -11.71
N THR A 163 7.91 -5.01 -11.81
CA THR A 163 8.47 -4.38 -13.04
C THR A 163 9.67 -5.10 -13.69
N ALA A 164 10.07 -6.28 -13.20
CA ALA A 164 10.92 -7.21 -13.94
C ALA A 164 10.16 -8.02 -15.02
N GLY A 165 8.83 -7.91 -15.11
CA GLY A 165 7.97 -8.75 -15.97
C GLY A 165 7.20 -8.03 -17.10
N PRO A 166 6.58 -8.80 -18.03
CA PRO A 166 5.84 -8.31 -19.19
C PRO A 166 4.52 -7.60 -18.84
N VAL A 167 3.85 -7.05 -19.87
CA VAL A 167 2.48 -6.51 -19.76
C VAL A 167 1.54 -7.59 -19.22
N ILE A 168 0.86 -7.31 -18.10
CA ILE A 168 -0.14 -8.21 -17.49
C ILE A 168 -1.36 -8.26 -18.41
N ALA A 169 -1.78 -9.47 -18.79
CA ALA A 169 -2.97 -9.65 -19.61
C ALA A 169 -4.25 -9.26 -18.83
N ASP A 170 -5.26 -8.74 -19.53
CA ASP A 170 -6.51 -8.24 -18.90
C ASP A 170 -7.19 -9.27 -17.99
N GLU A 171 -7.16 -10.54 -18.38
CA GLU A 171 -7.73 -11.67 -17.61
C GLU A 171 -6.98 -11.98 -16.31
N GLU A 172 -5.73 -11.52 -16.18
CA GLU A 172 -4.87 -11.75 -15.03
C GLU A 172 -4.79 -10.54 -14.10
N GLN A 173 -5.21 -9.37 -14.57
CA GLN A 173 -5.19 -8.11 -13.82
C GLN A 173 -5.96 -8.21 -12.50
N ASN A 174 -7.05 -8.99 -12.45
CA ASN A 174 -7.83 -9.16 -11.23
C ASN A 174 -7.07 -9.93 -10.14
N ALA A 175 -6.39 -11.01 -10.52
CA ALA A 175 -5.62 -11.81 -9.57
C ALA A 175 -4.42 -11.01 -9.07
N VAL A 176 -3.65 -10.42 -9.99
CA VAL A 176 -2.52 -9.53 -9.63
C VAL A 176 -2.99 -8.34 -8.81
N GLY A 177 -4.15 -7.77 -9.14
CA GLY A 177 -4.78 -6.68 -8.39
C GLY A 177 -5.07 -7.09 -6.95
N ALA A 178 -5.66 -8.26 -6.72
CA ALA A 178 -5.86 -8.78 -5.38
C ALA A 178 -4.54 -9.01 -4.62
N LEU A 179 -3.51 -9.54 -5.27
CA LEU A 179 -2.20 -9.69 -4.64
C LEU A 179 -1.57 -8.33 -4.32
N ASN A 180 -1.70 -7.34 -5.20
CA ASN A 180 -1.25 -5.97 -4.98
C ASN A 180 -1.93 -5.33 -3.76
N GLU A 181 -3.26 -5.42 -3.67
CA GLU A 181 -4.02 -4.97 -2.49
C GLU A 181 -3.59 -5.69 -1.21
N GLY A 182 -3.43 -7.01 -1.28
CA GLY A 182 -2.96 -7.80 -0.14
C GLY A 182 -1.55 -7.41 0.29
N PHE A 183 -0.63 -7.19 -0.65
CA PHE A 183 0.73 -6.75 -0.36
C PHE A 183 0.76 -5.34 0.24
N ALA A 184 -0.07 -4.43 -0.25
CA ALA A 184 -0.24 -3.11 0.33
C ALA A 184 -0.76 -3.19 1.78
N ASP A 185 -1.72 -4.06 2.07
CA ASP A 185 -2.16 -4.35 3.45
C ASP A 185 -1.04 -4.93 4.31
N MET A 186 -0.18 -5.79 3.77
CA MET A 186 1.00 -6.31 4.48
C MET A 186 1.97 -5.18 4.83
N VAL A 187 2.27 -4.27 3.91
CA VAL A 187 3.17 -3.13 4.18
C VAL A 187 2.57 -2.22 5.25
N GLY A 188 1.27 -1.90 5.14
CA GLY A 188 0.55 -1.11 6.14
C GLY A 188 0.57 -1.74 7.53
N SER A 189 0.19 -3.02 7.61
CA SER A 189 0.05 -3.73 8.88
C SER A 189 1.38 -4.14 9.51
N LEU A 190 2.34 -4.66 8.74
CA LEU A 190 3.60 -5.18 9.27
C LEU A 190 4.57 -4.07 9.69
N LEU A 191 4.67 -2.97 8.95
CA LEU A 191 5.53 -1.85 9.35
C LEU A 191 5.03 -1.12 10.61
N LEU A 192 3.73 -1.21 10.91
CA LEU A 192 3.12 -0.68 12.13
C LEU A 192 2.93 -1.73 13.23
N ASP A 193 3.12 -3.01 12.90
CA ASP A 193 2.70 -4.16 13.73
C ASP A 193 1.24 -4.01 14.21
N ASP A 194 0.35 -3.62 13.31
CA ASP A 194 -1.05 -3.29 13.59
C ASP A 194 -2.01 -3.96 12.58
N PRO A 195 -2.82 -4.94 12.99
CA PRO A 195 -3.75 -5.63 12.09
C PRO A 195 -4.99 -4.81 11.74
N ALA A 196 -5.18 -3.66 12.37
CA ALA A 196 -6.31 -2.75 12.21
C ALA A 196 -5.83 -1.35 11.74
N PHE A 197 -4.73 -1.31 10.98
CA PHE A 197 -4.01 -0.09 10.62
C PHE A 197 -4.86 1.01 9.93
N ILE A 198 -6.02 0.67 9.35
CA ILE A 198 -6.93 1.60 8.66
C ILE A 198 -8.04 2.12 9.57
N ASP A 199 -8.42 1.37 10.61
CA ASP A 199 -9.58 1.66 11.47
C ASP A 199 -9.64 3.09 12.04
N PRO A 200 -8.52 3.76 12.37
CA PRO A 200 -8.53 5.16 12.82
C PRO A 200 -9.10 6.17 11.81
N SER A 201 -9.12 5.83 10.52
CA SER A 201 -9.75 6.63 9.45
C SER A 201 -11.06 6.03 8.99
N LEU A 202 -11.07 4.73 8.70
CA LEU A 202 -12.22 4.02 8.15
C LEU A 202 -12.39 2.71 8.90
N PRO A 203 -13.45 2.54 9.72
CA PRO A 203 -13.72 1.29 10.42
C PRO A 203 -14.17 0.23 9.40
N LEU A 204 -13.21 -0.55 8.91
CA LEU A 204 -13.41 -1.56 7.86
C LEU A 204 -13.13 -2.94 8.45
N PRO A 205 -14.11 -3.58 9.13
CA PRO A 205 -13.90 -4.85 9.80
C PRO A 205 -13.45 -5.97 8.85
N ASP A 206 -13.83 -5.88 7.57
CA ASP A 206 -13.43 -6.83 6.53
C ASP A 206 -11.95 -6.69 6.11
N ARG A 207 -11.27 -5.60 6.50
CA ARG A 207 -9.81 -5.40 6.29
C ARG A 207 -9.00 -5.57 7.57
N HIS A 208 -9.64 -5.83 8.71
CA HIS A 208 -8.92 -6.20 9.91
C HIS A 208 -8.30 -7.60 9.73
N LEU A 209 -6.99 -7.75 9.98
CA LEU A 209 -6.27 -8.98 9.64
C LEU A 209 -6.32 -10.11 10.69
N VAL A 210 -6.88 -9.85 11.88
CA VAL A 210 -7.01 -10.84 12.97
C VAL A 210 -8.14 -11.86 12.72
N PRO A 211 -9.34 -11.46 12.29
CA PRO A 211 -10.35 -12.40 11.83
C PRO A 211 -9.80 -13.36 10.78
N GLU A 212 -10.33 -14.57 10.76
CA GLU A 212 -9.93 -15.57 9.77
C GLU A 212 -10.49 -15.22 8.39
N HIS A 213 -9.62 -14.80 7.49
CA HIS A 213 -9.95 -14.57 6.09
C HIS A 213 -9.66 -15.84 5.30
N VAL A 214 -10.70 -16.45 4.72
CA VAL A 214 -10.55 -17.69 3.94
C VAL A 214 -10.76 -17.42 2.45
N ALA A 215 -9.88 -17.92 1.59
CA ALA A 215 -10.00 -17.95 0.14
C ALA A 215 -10.98 -19.05 -0.27
N THR A 216 -12.26 -18.69 -0.36
CA THR A 216 -13.27 -19.57 -0.96
C THR A 216 -13.25 -19.42 -2.49
N PRO A 217 -13.78 -20.39 -3.26
CA PRO A 217 -13.83 -20.29 -4.72
C PRO A 217 -14.51 -19.01 -5.25
N GLN A 218 -15.40 -18.39 -4.48
CA GLN A 218 -16.11 -17.16 -4.87
C GLN A 218 -15.27 -15.89 -4.71
N LYS A 219 -14.17 -15.95 -3.96
CA LYS A 219 -13.24 -14.83 -3.79
C LYS A 219 -12.18 -14.78 -4.89
N TYR A 220 -11.98 -15.86 -5.63
CA TYR A 220 -11.09 -15.82 -6.79
C TYR A 220 -11.81 -15.16 -7.97
N PRO A 221 -11.10 -14.35 -8.77
CA PRO A 221 -11.67 -13.82 -9.99
C PRO A 221 -11.96 -14.96 -10.98
N THR A 222 -13.08 -14.84 -11.68
CA THR A 222 -13.45 -15.73 -12.77
C THR A 222 -12.90 -15.19 -14.09
N PRO A 223 -12.62 -16.05 -15.10
CA PRO A 223 -12.07 -15.60 -16.39
C PRO A 223 -12.93 -14.56 -17.12
N ASP A 224 -14.23 -14.53 -16.85
CA ASP A 224 -15.19 -13.63 -17.52
C ASP A 224 -15.40 -12.30 -16.77
N GLN A 225 -14.80 -12.12 -15.58
CA GLN A 225 -14.91 -10.87 -14.82
C GLN A 225 -13.93 -9.82 -15.34
N GLY A 226 -14.43 -8.65 -15.72
CA GLY A 226 -13.57 -7.53 -16.07
C GLY A 226 -12.89 -6.91 -14.83
N PRO A 227 -11.86 -6.07 -15.02
CA PRO A 227 -11.17 -5.35 -13.94
C PRO A 227 -12.06 -4.47 -13.05
N LEU A 228 -13.23 -4.06 -13.56
CA LEU A 228 -14.20 -3.24 -12.82
C LEU A 228 -15.30 -4.07 -12.12
N ASP A 229 -15.39 -5.37 -12.42
CA ASP A 229 -16.45 -6.26 -11.92
C ASP A 229 -15.98 -7.13 -10.74
N TYR A 230 -14.69 -7.09 -10.43
CA TYR A 230 -14.05 -7.83 -9.35
C TYR A 230 -13.51 -6.87 -8.30
N ASP A 231 -13.81 -7.18 -7.04
CA ASP A 231 -13.30 -6.43 -5.89
C ASP A 231 -11.96 -7.07 -5.45
N PRO A 232 -10.80 -6.41 -5.67
CA PRO A 232 -9.51 -6.99 -5.32
C PRO A 232 -9.31 -7.14 -3.81
N TYR A 233 -10.03 -6.38 -2.97
CA TYR A 233 -9.88 -6.42 -1.52
C TYR A 233 -10.28 -7.79 -0.92
N VAL A 234 -11.27 -8.48 -1.51
CA VAL A 234 -11.82 -9.71 -0.91
C VAL A 234 -10.79 -10.84 -0.81
N LEU A 235 -9.94 -10.98 -1.82
CA LEU A 235 -8.83 -11.95 -1.85
C LEU A 235 -7.54 -11.32 -1.32
N GLY A 236 -7.32 -10.01 -1.54
CA GLY A 236 -6.19 -9.28 -0.96
C GLY A 236 -6.11 -9.41 0.56
N SER A 237 -7.23 -9.25 1.28
CA SER A 237 -7.27 -9.44 2.73
C SER A 237 -7.00 -10.88 3.17
N VAL A 238 -7.22 -11.89 2.30
CA VAL A 238 -6.80 -13.27 2.59
C VAL A 238 -5.28 -13.39 2.55
N TYR A 239 -4.62 -12.84 1.52
CA TYR A 239 -3.16 -12.83 1.45
C TYR A 239 -2.54 -12.06 2.62
N ALA A 240 -3.08 -10.88 2.94
CA ALA A 240 -2.60 -10.09 4.07
C ALA A 240 -2.79 -10.79 5.41
N SER A 241 -3.95 -11.43 5.65
CA SER A 241 -4.20 -12.22 6.87
C SER A 241 -3.30 -13.45 6.96
N PHE A 242 -2.99 -14.12 5.84
CA PHE A 242 -1.99 -15.18 5.79
C PHE A 242 -0.64 -14.69 6.29
N MET A 243 -0.12 -13.58 5.76
CA MET A 243 1.17 -13.02 6.19
C MET A 243 1.13 -12.48 7.62
N TRP A 244 0.00 -11.94 8.07
CA TRP A 244 -0.20 -11.56 9.47
C TRP A 244 -0.08 -12.77 10.42
N ASN A 245 -0.59 -13.94 10.02
CA ASN A 245 -0.43 -15.17 10.80
C ASN A 245 1.01 -15.71 10.75
N VAL A 246 1.70 -15.60 9.61
CA VAL A 246 3.15 -15.92 9.51
C VAL A 246 3.94 -15.05 10.49
N ARG A 247 3.63 -13.75 10.55
CA ARG A 247 4.21 -12.80 11.51
C ARG A 247 4.09 -13.25 12.98
N LEU A 248 3.01 -13.93 13.36
CA LEU A 248 2.84 -14.41 14.75
C LEU A 248 3.90 -15.44 15.16
N ALA A 249 4.57 -16.08 14.20
CA ALA A 249 5.67 -17.02 14.41
C ALA A 249 7.07 -16.44 14.12
N SER A 250 7.17 -15.18 13.68
CA SER A 250 8.40 -14.50 13.26
C SER A 250 8.48 -13.05 13.79
N SER A 251 9.30 -12.18 13.17
CA SER A 251 9.26 -10.71 13.32
C SER A 251 8.38 -10.03 12.23
N PRO A 252 7.91 -8.77 12.36
CA PRO A 252 7.23 -8.08 11.25
C PRO A 252 8.14 -7.83 10.08
N GLU A 253 9.40 -7.50 10.36
CA GLU A 253 10.46 -7.37 9.38
C GLU A 253 10.72 -8.67 8.62
N GLU A 254 10.79 -9.82 9.31
CA GLU A 254 11.00 -11.12 8.68
C GLU A 254 9.80 -11.54 7.82
N ALA A 255 8.57 -11.33 8.31
CA ALA A 255 7.37 -11.58 7.53
C ALA A 255 7.28 -10.67 6.29
N LEU A 256 7.59 -9.38 6.43
CA LEU A 256 7.56 -8.44 5.31
C LEU A 256 8.65 -8.75 4.27
N THR A 257 9.83 -9.17 4.72
CA THR A 257 10.91 -9.63 3.84
C THR A 257 10.48 -10.85 3.04
N LEU A 258 9.90 -11.86 3.71
CA LEU A 258 9.36 -13.04 3.02
C LEU A 258 8.28 -12.67 2.00
N ALA A 259 7.38 -11.73 2.33
CA ALA A 259 6.36 -11.27 1.40
C ALA A 259 7.00 -10.60 0.16
N ALA A 260 7.95 -9.69 0.35
CA ALA A 260 8.61 -9.00 -0.77
C ALA A 260 9.38 -9.98 -1.67
N ASP A 261 10.13 -10.92 -1.09
CA ASP A 261 10.85 -11.96 -1.84
C ASP A 261 9.90 -12.90 -2.60
N ALA A 262 8.74 -13.22 -2.00
CA ALA A 262 7.71 -14.02 -2.65
C ALA A 262 7.05 -13.29 -3.82
N VAL A 263 6.83 -11.96 -3.73
CA VAL A 263 6.37 -11.15 -4.87
C VAL A 263 7.39 -11.19 -6.01
N VAL A 264 8.68 -11.03 -5.72
CA VAL A 264 9.75 -11.11 -6.75
C VAL A 264 9.77 -12.50 -7.41
N THR A 265 9.65 -13.55 -6.61
CA THR A 265 9.62 -14.94 -7.09
C THR A 265 8.40 -15.19 -7.98
N TYR A 266 7.22 -14.76 -7.53
CA TYR A 266 5.97 -14.82 -8.30
C TYR A 266 6.10 -14.07 -9.63
N ALA A 267 6.61 -12.83 -9.60
CA ALA A 267 6.81 -12.02 -10.80
C ALA A 267 7.73 -12.71 -11.82
N GLY A 268 8.80 -13.37 -11.34
CA GLY A 268 9.72 -14.13 -12.20
C GLY A 268 9.10 -15.37 -12.83
N GLN A 269 8.28 -16.11 -12.07
CA GLN A 269 7.58 -17.32 -12.57
C GLN A 269 6.46 -16.97 -13.57
N ALA A 270 5.77 -15.85 -13.34
CA ALA A 270 4.64 -15.43 -14.16
C ALA A 270 5.05 -14.99 -15.58
N VAL A 271 6.33 -14.66 -15.81
CA VAL A 271 6.87 -14.40 -17.15
C VAL A 271 6.65 -15.58 -18.10
N ASP A 272 6.76 -16.81 -17.59
CA ASP A 272 6.71 -18.02 -18.40
C ASP A 272 5.30 -18.63 -18.49
N ASP A 273 4.51 -18.52 -17.42
CA ASP A 273 3.24 -19.25 -17.27
C ASP A 273 1.99 -18.35 -17.20
N GLY A 274 2.17 -17.03 -17.19
CA GLY A 274 1.10 -16.06 -16.90
C GLY A 274 0.94 -15.74 -15.42
N TYR A 275 0.17 -14.70 -15.13
CA TYR A 275 -0.08 -14.15 -13.79
C TYR A 275 -1.36 -14.68 -13.11
N ALA A 276 -2.16 -15.52 -13.78
CA ALA A 276 -3.47 -15.93 -13.25
C ALA A 276 -3.43 -16.70 -11.90
N ASP A 277 -2.32 -17.37 -11.58
CA ASP A 277 -2.20 -18.21 -10.37
C ASP A 277 -1.44 -17.50 -9.25
N THR A 278 -2.15 -16.65 -8.50
CA THR A 278 -1.59 -15.94 -7.34
C THR A 278 -1.35 -16.84 -6.13
N ASP A 279 -1.77 -18.11 -6.14
CA ASP A 279 -1.42 -19.05 -5.07
C ASP A 279 0.09 -19.40 -5.11
N ARG A 280 0.78 -19.13 -6.24
CA ARG A 280 2.25 -19.18 -6.34
C ARG A 280 2.96 -18.23 -5.40
N PHE A 281 2.36 -17.10 -5.04
CA PHE A 281 2.88 -16.23 -3.99
C PHE A 281 2.94 -16.98 -2.65
N VAL A 282 1.86 -17.69 -2.29
CA VAL A 282 1.81 -18.48 -1.06
C VAL A 282 2.84 -19.60 -1.09
N GLN A 283 2.97 -20.32 -2.21
CA GLN A 283 4.01 -21.34 -2.38
C GLN A 283 5.41 -20.74 -2.23
N ALA A 284 5.69 -19.57 -2.81
CA ALA A 284 6.98 -18.90 -2.69
C ALA A 284 7.32 -18.52 -1.25
N VAL A 285 6.34 -18.06 -0.45
CA VAL A 285 6.52 -17.83 1.00
C VAL A 285 6.88 -19.14 1.71
N LEU A 286 6.16 -20.22 1.41
CA LEU A 286 6.40 -21.53 2.03
C LEU A 286 7.79 -22.08 1.69
N ASP A 287 8.21 -21.97 0.43
CA ASP A 287 9.52 -22.44 -0.04
C ASP A 287 10.68 -21.66 0.59
N ALA A 288 10.48 -20.35 0.85
CA ALA A 288 11.47 -19.49 1.49
C ALA A 288 11.54 -19.68 3.01
N ALA A 289 10.42 -20.02 3.66
CA ALA A 289 10.37 -20.27 5.09
C ALA A 289 11.10 -21.58 5.46
N THR A 290 11.75 -21.60 6.64
CA THR A 290 12.48 -22.80 7.12
C THR A 290 12.15 -23.12 8.57
N GLY A 291 12.35 -24.38 8.98
CA GLY A 291 12.17 -24.83 10.37
C GLY A 291 10.77 -24.55 10.93
N ASP A 292 10.71 -23.99 12.14
CA ASP A 292 9.45 -23.68 12.83
C ASP A 292 8.60 -22.64 12.05
N LEU A 293 9.24 -21.72 11.33
CA LEU A 293 8.54 -20.73 10.52
C LEU A 293 7.85 -21.37 9.31
N HIS A 294 8.46 -22.39 8.69
CA HIS A 294 7.83 -23.15 7.62
C HIS A 294 6.59 -23.90 8.13
N GLU A 295 6.69 -24.57 9.29
CA GLU A 295 5.55 -25.26 9.90
C GLU A 295 4.41 -24.29 10.23
N ALA A 296 4.72 -23.14 10.83
CA ALA A 296 3.73 -22.11 11.11
C ALA A 296 3.09 -21.54 9.84
N SER A 297 3.88 -21.31 8.79
CA SER A 297 3.40 -20.84 7.49
C SER A 297 2.49 -21.88 6.83
N CYS A 298 2.81 -23.18 6.90
CA CYS A 298 1.92 -24.24 6.44
C CYS A 298 0.59 -24.27 7.20
N VAL A 299 0.61 -24.06 8.52
CA VAL A 299 -0.63 -23.98 9.33
C VAL A 299 -1.47 -22.78 8.93
N ALA A 300 -0.86 -21.62 8.69
CA ALA A 300 -1.55 -20.44 8.17
C ALA A 300 -2.16 -20.74 6.78
N ALA A 301 -1.34 -21.25 5.84
CA ALA A 301 -1.80 -21.60 4.51
C ALA A 301 -3.00 -22.56 4.52
N GLY A 302 -2.98 -23.61 5.37
CA GLY A 302 -4.10 -24.54 5.51
C GLY A 302 -5.39 -23.93 6.08
N ARG A 303 -5.30 -22.83 6.83
CA ARG A 303 -6.47 -22.08 7.34
C ARG A 303 -7.02 -21.11 6.30
N GLN A 304 -6.14 -20.31 5.69
CA GLN A 304 -6.52 -19.29 4.72
C GLN A 304 -6.90 -19.88 3.36
N PHE A 305 -6.33 -21.02 2.96
CA PHE A 305 -6.53 -21.64 1.64
C PHE A 305 -6.85 -23.15 1.76
N PRO A 306 -7.95 -23.53 2.43
CA PRO A 306 -8.24 -24.92 2.80
C PRO A 306 -8.49 -25.85 1.60
N ASP A 307 -8.85 -25.28 0.44
CA ASP A 307 -9.10 -26.02 -0.80
C ASP A 307 -7.84 -26.17 -1.68
N ARG A 308 -6.68 -25.69 -1.20
CA ARG A 308 -5.40 -25.77 -1.91
C ARG A 308 -4.44 -26.71 -1.19
N ALA A 309 -3.67 -27.45 -1.98
CA ALA A 309 -2.56 -28.24 -1.47
C ALA A 309 -1.25 -27.56 -1.88
N PHE A 310 -0.47 -27.14 -0.91
CA PHE A 310 0.85 -26.54 -1.13
C PHE A 310 1.93 -27.60 -0.93
N GLU A 311 2.95 -27.58 -1.79
CA GLU A 311 4.06 -28.49 -1.68
C GLU A 311 4.83 -28.20 -0.37
N GLY A 312 5.25 -29.26 0.32
CA GLY A 312 5.94 -29.15 1.62
C GLY A 312 5.03 -29.17 2.85
N CYS A 313 3.75 -28.81 2.71
CA CYS A 313 2.78 -28.87 3.79
C CYS A 313 2.09 -30.26 3.84
N ARG A 314 2.06 -30.90 5.00
CA ARG A 314 1.50 -32.25 5.21
C ARG A 314 0.23 -32.23 6.06
#